data_AF-A0A1Z8AK45-F1
#
_entry.id   AF-A0A1Z8AK45-F1
#
_cell.length_a   1.000
_cell.length_b   1.000
_cell.length_c   1.000
_cell.angle_alpha   90.00
_cell.angle_beta   90.00
_cell.angle_gamma   90.00
#
_symmetry.space_group_name_H-M   'P 1'
#
loop_
_entity.id
_entity.type
_entity.pdbx_description
1 polymer ?
#
loop_
_entity_poly.entity_id
_entity_poly.type
_entity_poly.pdbx_seq_one_letter_code
_entity_poly.pdbx_strand_id
1 'polypeptide(L)'
;GNQQKVLIARWLLLEPEILILDEPTKGIDVGAKAEIYKLIVELAKLGKAIIIVSSEMLELLSLSDRIMVMAEGKEIGVVDRAEATQELILEMAAGGDVPTEHAIEIDTTELSIEGVA
;
A
#
# COMPACT_ATOMS: atom_id res chain seq x y z
N GLY A 1 7.69 10.77 15.99
CA GLY A 1 7.43 11.96 16.85
C GLY A 1 7.04 13.18 16.04
N ASN A 2 7.85 14.25 16.05
CA ASN A 2 7.49 15.51 15.37
C ASN A 2 7.50 15.43 13.84
N GLN A 3 8.42 14.68 13.24
CA GLN A 3 8.48 14.51 11.79
C GLN A 3 7.22 13.85 11.22
N GLN A 4 6.65 12.89 11.96
CA GLN A 4 5.39 12.23 11.62
C GLN A 4 4.22 13.23 11.64
N LYS A 5 4.13 14.08 12.67
CA LYS A 5 3.09 15.12 12.75
C LYS A 5 3.16 16.12 11.59
N VAL A 6 4.37 16.48 11.14
CA VAL A 6 4.56 17.40 10.00
C VAL A 6 4.11 16.75 8.69
N LEU A 7 4.43 15.47 8.47
CA LEU A 7 4.05 14.76 7.25
C LEU A 7 2.52 14.60 7.15
N ILE A 8 1.89 14.22 8.27
CA ILE A 8 0.44 14.09 8.37
C ILE A 8 -0.26 15.44 8.14
N ALA A 9 0.26 16.50 8.76
CA ALA A 9 -0.27 17.85 8.56
C ALA A 9 -0.20 18.28 7.09
N ARG A 10 0.88 17.92 6.37
CA ARG A 10 0.97 18.20 4.93
C ARG A 10 -0.08 17.45 4.12
N TRP A 11 -0.36 16.18 4.40
CA TRP A 11 -1.38 15.43 3.68
C TRP A 11 -2.79 15.94 3.96
N LEU A 12 -3.10 16.26 5.22
CA LEU A 12 -4.39 16.81 5.60
C LEU A 12 -4.65 18.18 4.95
N LEU A 13 -3.61 18.99 4.76
CA LEU A 13 -3.72 20.29 4.09
C LEU A 13 -3.97 20.19 2.58
N LEU A 14 -3.55 19.09 1.95
CA LEU A 14 -3.66 18.89 0.50
C LEU A 14 -4.97 18.20 0.09
N GLU A 15 -5.74 17.70 1.06
CA GLU A 15 -6.98 16.95 0.87
C GLU A 15 -6.97 15.97 -0.31
N PRO A 16 -5.89 15.17 -0.51
CA PRO A 16 -5.72 14.40 -1.74
C PRO A 16 -6.86 13.41 -1.92
N GLU A 17 -7.26 13.16 -3.17
CA GLU A 17 -8.21 12.09 -3.50
C GLU A 17 -7.53 10.72 -3.50
N ILE A 18 -6.24 10.68 -3.86
CA ILE A 18 -5.40 9.48 -3.94
C ILE A 18 -4.10 9.71 -3.16
N LEU A 19 -3.71 8.76 -2.32
CA LEU A 19 -2.46 8.77 -1.56
C LEU A 19 -1.63 7.53 -1.87
N ILE A 20 -0.38 7.72 -2.26
CA ILE A 20 0.59 6.64 -2.49
C ILE A 20 1.61 6.65 -1.34
N LEU A 21 1.73 5.52 -0.66
CA LEU A 21 2.57 5.34 0.52
C LEU A 21 3.61 4.25 0.24
N ASP A 22 4.87 4.66 0.07
CA ASP A 22 5.99 3.74 -0.11
C ASP A 22 6.68 3.49 1.24
N GLU A 23 6.60 2.24 1.71
CA GLU A 23 7.22 1.76 2.94
C GLU A 23 6.87 2.63 4.18
N PRO A 24 5.56 2.86 4.48
CA PRO A 24 5.09 3.92 5.36
C PRO A 24 5.56 3.81 6.82
N THR A 25 5.98 2.62 7.27
CA THR A 25 6.52 2.44 8.64
C THR A 25 7.99 2.04 8.69
N LYS A 26 8.71 2.09 7.56
CA LYS A 26 10.13 1.75 7.55
C LYS A 26 10.93 2.72 8.42
N GLY A 27 11.73 2.16 9.33
CA GLY A 27 12.51 2.93 10.31
C GLY A 27 11.69 3.53 11.45
N ILE A 28 10.41 3.18 11.58
CA ILE A 28 9.54 3.57 12.69
C ILE A 28 9.54 2.47 13.75
N ASP A 29 9.63 2.87 15.02
CA ASP A 29 9.53 1.96 16.17
C ASP A 29 8.18 1.23 16.20
N VAL A 30 8.20 -0.02 16.65
CA VAL A 30 7.01 -0.89 16.71
C VAL A 30 5.86 -0.24 17.48
N GLY A 31 6.16 0.52 18.55
CA GLY A 31 5.14 1.22 19.34
C GLY A 31 4.47 2.40 18.62
N ALA A 32 5.13 2.98 17.61
CA ALA A 32 4.62 4.12 16.86
C ALA A 32 3.92 3.73 15.54
N LYS A 33 4.10 2.49 15.04
CA LYS A 33 3.44 2.00 13.82
C LYS A 33 1.92 2.04 13.91
N ALA A 34 1.37 1.71 15.09
CA ALA A 34 -0.08 1.67 15.32
C ALA A 34 -0.75 3.04 15.05
N GLU A 35 -0.06 4.15 15.33
CA GLU A 35 -0.59 5.49 15.04
C GLU A 35 -0.67 5.77 13.54
N ILE A 36 0.35 5.31 12.78
CA ILE A 36 0.38 5.44 11.32
C ILE A 36 -0.77 4.63 10.70
N TYR A 37 -0.94 3.38 11.14
CA TYR A 37 -2.02 2.51 10.66
C TYR A 37 -3.39 3.12 10.94
N LYS A 38 -3.59 3.64 12.15
CA LYS A 38 -4.85 4.29 12.52
C LYS A 38 -5.17 5.47 11.60
N LEU A 39 -4.18 6.31 11.30
CA LEU A 39 -4.37 7.43 10.38
C LEU A 39 -4.72 6.97 8.97
N ILE A 40 -4.00 5.98 8.43
CA ILE A 40 -4.26 5.43 7.09
C ILE A 40 -5.72 4.96 7.00
N VAL A 41 -6.18 4.22 8.03
CA VAL A 41 -7.57 3.74 8.11
C VAL A 41 -8.56 4.90 8.23
N GLU A 42 -8.25 5.94 8.99
CA GLU A 42 -9.10 7.14 9.08
C GLU A 42 -9.22 7.86 7.73
N LEU A 43 -8.12 8.01 6.99
CA LEU A 43 -8.12 8.58 5.65
C LEU A 43 -8.94 7.73 4.67
N ALA A 44 -8.78 6.41 4.70
CA ALA A 44 -9.57 5.50 3.87
C ALA A 44 -11.08 5.63 4.18
N LYS A 45 -11.45 5.73 5.46
CA LYS A 45 -12.85 5.95 5.90
C LYS A 45 -13.43 7.28 5.45
N LEU A 46 -12.59 8.28 5.17
CA LEU A 46 -13.01 9.56 4.58
C LEU A 46 -13.20 9.46 3.05
N GLY A 47 -13.14 8.26 2.48
CA GLY A 47 -13.35 8.00 1.05
C GLY A 47 -12.12 8.28 0.20
N LYS A 48 -10.93 8.39 0.81
CA LYS A 48 -9.68 8.58 0.08
C LYS A 48 -9.18 7.24 -0.46
N ALA A 49 -8.71 7.23 -1.71
CA ALA A 49 -8.04 6.06 -2.27
C ALA A 49 -6.60 6.01 -1.75
N ILE A 50 -6.15 4.83 -1.31
CA ILE A 50 -4.80 4.65 -0.76
C ILE A 50 -4.13 3.47 -1.45
N ILE A 51 -2.93 3.71 -1.97
CA ILE A 51 -2.03 2.69 -2.50
C ILE A 51 -0.87 2.56 -1.53
N ILE A 52 -0.65 1.37 -0.99
CA ILE A 52 0.46 1.09 -0.09
C ILE A 52 1.41 0.14 -0.82
N VAL A 53 2.68 0.55 -0.92
CA VAL A 53 3.78 -0.31 -1.32
C VAL A 53 4.53 -0.68 -0.04
N SER A 54 4.56 -1.97 0.30
CA SER A 54 5.17 -2.44 1.53
C SER A 54 5.72 -3.85 1.39
N SER A 55 6.86 -4.08 2.02
CA SER A 55 7.44 -5.41 2.24
C SER A 55 7.04 -6.00 3.61
N GLU A 56 6.24 -5.29 4.39
CA GLU A 56 5.83 -5.69 5.74
C GLU A 56 4.47 -6.42 5.71
N MET A 57 4.48 -7.72 6.03
CA MET A 57 3.30 -8.57 5.88
C MET A 57 2.11 -8.14 6.75
N LEU A 58 2.35 -7.63 7.96
CA LEU A 58 1.27 -7.18 8.83
C LEU A 58 0.60 -5.93 8.26
N GLU A 59 1.33 -5.03 7.61
CA GLU A 59 0.75 -3.89 6.87
C GLU A 59 -0.16 -4.38 5.76
N LEU A 60 0.36 -5.24 4.90
CA LEU A 60 -0.36 -5.77 3.75
C LEU A 60 -1.67 -6.42 4.20
N LEU A 61 -1.60 -7.30 5.20
CA LEU A 61 -2.76 -8.01 5.71
C LEU A 61 -3.68 -7.13 6.58
N SER A 62 -3.19 -6.09 7.26
CA SER A 62 -4.04 -5.32 8.17
C SER A 62 -4.74 -4.14 7.50
N LEU A 63 -4.15 -3.60 6.44
CA LEU A 63 -4.59 -2.32 5.86
C LEU A 63 -5.24 -2.45 4.48
N SER A 64 -4.95 -3.52 3.74
CA SER A 64 -5.31 -3.61 2.32
C SER A 64 -6.66 -4.28 2.13
N ASP A 65 -7.51 -3.71 1.28
CA ASP A 65 -8.71 -4.39 0.77
C ASP A 65 -8.36 -5.47 -0.27
N ARG A 66 -7.29 -5.24 -1.04
CA ARG A 66 -6.74 -6.12 -2.07
C ARG A 66 -5.23 -5.97 -2.12
N ILE A 67 -4.52 -7.04 -2.45
CA ILE A 67 -3.05 -7.07 -2.47
C ILE A 67 -2.60 -7.52 -3.86
N MET A 68 -1.92 -6.63 -4.58
CA MET A 68 -1.24 -6.97 -5.82
C MET A 68 0.17 -7.47 -5.50
N VAL A 69 0.49 -8.68 -5.94
CA VAL A 69 1.82 -9.26 -5.78
C VAL A 69 2.61 -9.06 -7.06
N MET A 70 3.83 -8.57 -6.92
CA MET A 70 4.77 -8.38 -8.03
C MET A 70 6.04 -9.20 -7.78
N ALA A 71 6.58 -9.82 -8.82
CA ALA A 71 7.88 -10.47 -8.82
C ALA A 71 8.57 -10.29 -10.18
N GLU A 72 9.89 -10.11 -10.16
CA GLU A 72 10.70 -9.87 -11.37
C GLU A 72 10.17 -8.75 -12.29
N GLY A 73 9.58 -7.70 -11.68
CA GLY A 73 9.01 -6.57 -12.42
C GLY A 73 7.69 -6.88 -13.13
N LYS A 74 7.06 -8.02 -12.84
CA LYS A 74 5.75 -8.42 -13.40
C LYS A 74 4.70 -8.52 -12.30
N GLU A 75 3.46 -8.25 -12.67
CA GLU A 75 2.31 -8.64 -11.86
C GLU A 75 2.21 -10.17 -11.86
N ILE A 76 2.12 -10.74 -10.66
CA ILE A 76 1.93 -12.16 -10.43
C ILE A 76 0.44 -12.46 -10.21
N GLY A 77 -0.24 -11.56 -9.51
CA GLY A 77 -1.70 -11.55 -9.40
C GLY A 77 -2.20 -10.64 -8.29
N VAL A 78 -3.52 -10.60 -8.13
CA VAL A 78 -4.19 -9.82 -7.07
C VAL A 78 -4.99 -10.74 -6.18
N VAL A 79 -4.84 -10.58 -4.87
CA VAL A 79 -5.54 -11.36 -3.85
C VAL A 79 -6.47 -10.44 -3.06
N ASP A 80 -7.74 -10.81 -2.96
CA ASP A 80 -8.69 -10.07 -2.12
C ASP A 80 -8.44 -10.36 -0.64
N ARG A 81 -8.76 -9.40 0.23
CA ARG A 81 -8.48 -9.46 1.67
C ARG A 81 -8.97 -10.76 2.34
N ALA A 82 -10.09 -11.30 1.88
CA ALA A 82 -10.71 -12.51 2.44
C ALA A 82 -9.87 -13.78 2.24
N GLU A 83 -9.06 -13.81 1.17
CA GLU A 83 -8.23 -14.95 0.79
C GLU A 83 -6.74 -14.72 1.11
N ALA A 84 -6.37 -13.46 1.39
CA ALA A 84 -5.02 -13.06 1.71
C ALA A 84 -4.50 -13.72 3.00
N THR A 85 -3.58 -14.68 2.83
CA THR A 85 -2.75 -15.25 3.89
C THR A 85 -1.28 -14.93 3.65
N GLN A 86 -0.48 -14.95 4.72
CA GLN A 86 0.96 -14.74 4.61
C GLN A 86 1.61 -15.80 3.70
N GLU A 87 1.19 -17.06 3.83
CA GLU A 87 1.70 -18.18 3.04
C GLU A 87 1.40 -17.98 1.55
N LEU A 88 0.16 -17.64 1.19
CA LEU A 88 -0.24 -17.43 -0.19
C LEU A 88 0.54 -16.27 -0.83
N ILE A 89 0.66 -15.13 -0.15
CA ILE A 89 1.39 -13.97 -0.67
C ILE A 89 2.86 -14.29 -0.88
N LEU A 90 3.49 -15.02 0.06
CA LEU A 90 4.89 -15.43 -0.07
C LEU A 90 5.10 -16.44 -1.20
N GLU A 91 4.19 -17.38 -1.38
CA GLU A 91 4.22 -18.34 -2.50
C GLU A 91 4.12 -17.62 -3.85
N MET A 92 3.19 -16.68 -3.98
CA MET A 92 3.06 -15.84 -5.18
C MET A 92 4.33 -15.01 -5.42
N ALA A 93 4.88 -14.37 -4.38
CA ALA A 93 6.10 -13.57 -4.50
C ALA A 93 7.34 -14.41 -4.86
N ALA A 94 7.36 -15.69 -4.51
CA ALA A 94 8.40 -16.64 -4.87
C ALA A 94 8.24 -17.22 -6.30
N GLY A 95 7.18 -16.87 -7.02
CA GLY A 95 6.92 -17.33 -8.39
C GLY A 95 6.12 -18.64 -8.47
N GLY A 96 5.33 -18.97 -7.44
CA GLY A 96 4.36 -20.08 -7.48
C GLY A 96 3.15 -19.79 -8.39
N ASP A 97 2.44 -20.84 -8.81
CA ASP A 97 1.23 -20.73 -9.64
C ASP A 97 0.10 -20.00 -8.90
N VAL A 98 -0.55 -19.04 -9.58
CA VAL A 98 -1.61 -18.18 -9.03
C VAL A 98 -2.95 -18.48 -9.70
N PRO A 99 -4.08 -18.53 -8.97
CA PRO A 99 -5.41 -18.49 -9.58
C PRO A 99 -5.59 -17.20 -10.40
N THR A 100 -5.64 -17.33 -11.73
CA THR A 100 -5.67 -16.18 -12.63
C THR A 100 -7.12 -15.77 -12.92
N GLU A 101 -7.59 -14.70 -12.30
CA GLU A 101 -8.75 -13.93 -12.79
C GLU A 101 -8.55 -12.47 -12.37
N HIS A 102 -8.43 -11.57 -13.36
CA HIS A 102 -8.23 -10.10 -13.26
C HIS A 102 -6.78 -9.59 -13.24
N ALA A 103 -6.05 -9.80 -14.35
CA ALA A 103 -4.95 -8.90 -14.71
C ALA A 103 -5.53 -7.52 -15.06
N ILE A 104 -5.07 -6.47 -14.39
CA ILE A 104 -5.37 -5.08 -14.78
C ILE A 104 -4.14 -4.56 -15.52
N GLU A 105 -4.27 -4.31 -16.82
CA GLU A 105 -3.23 -3.58 -17.57
C GLU A 105 -3.13 -2.15 -17.00
N ILE A 106 -2.08 -1.88 -16.22
CA ILE A 106 -1.75 -0.51 -15.81
C ILE A 106 -0.95 0.12 -16.95
N ASP A 107 -1.60 0.98 -17.73
CA ASP A 107 -0.92 1.84 -18.69
C ASP A 107 -0.04 2.86 -17.93
N THR A 108 1.27 2.66 -18.03
CA THR A 108 2.29 3.47 -17.34
C THR A 108 2.60 4.78 -18.06
N THR A 109 1.90 5.12 -19.14
CA THR A 109 2.22 6.29 -19.97
C THR A 109 1.72 7.65 -19.46
N GLU A 110 0.95 7.73 -18.37
CA GLU A 110 0.40 9.00 -17.85
C GLU A 110 0.80 9.38 -16.40
N LEU A 111 1.90 8.85 -15.84
CA LEU A 111 2.48 9.40 -14.59
C LEU A 111 3.57 10.45 -14.87
N SER A 112 3.18 11.58 -15.46
CA SER A 112 3.98 12.81 -15.42
C SER A 112 3.74 13.51 -14.09
N ILE A 113 4.60 13.26 -13.10
CA ILE A 113 4.60 13.99 -11.83
C ILE A 113 5.21 15.38 -12.11
N GLU A 114 4.38 16.37 -12.44
CA GLU A 114 4.82 17.76 -12.42
C GLU A 114 4.94 18.23 -10.97
N GLY A 115 6.16 18.63 -10.59
CA GLY A 115 6.39 19.39 -9.35
C GLY A 115 6.87 18.56 -8.16
N VAL A 116 8.12 18.11 -8.22
CA VAL A 116 8.95 18.00 -7.00
C VAL A 116 10.10 18.99 -7.17
N ALA A 117 9.95 20.15 -6.53
CA ALA A 117 11.01 21.13 -6.32
C ALA A 117 11.95 20.69 -5.20
#